data_AF-A0A2C9KUR4-F1
#
_entry.id   AF-A0A2C9KUR4-F1
#
_cell.length_a   1.000
_cell.length_b   1.000
_cell.length_c   1.000
_cell.angle_alpha   90.00
_cell.angle_beta   90.00
_cell.angle_gamma   90.00
#
_symmetry.space_group_name_H-M   'P 1'
#
loop_
_entity.id
_entity.type
_entity.pdbx_description
1 polymer ?
#
loop_
_entity_poly.entity_id
_entity_poly.type
_entity_poly.pdbx_seq_one_letter_code
_entity_poly.pdbx_strand_id
1 'polypeptide(L)'
;MADIILARVFGHDFLEILADEAKVPVINGLSDLLHPLQILADFMTLQENFGYIRGVKIAWIGDGNNICHSLMYGCAKLGVDLNVATPASYEPNHAITVEAMKIAGKVMSY
;
A
#
# COMPACT_ATOMS: atom_id res chain seq x y z
N MET A 1 -4.52 26.99 -14.22
CA MET A 1 -3.76 25.72 -14.29
C MET A 1 -3.46 25.30 -12.87
N ALA A 2 -3.43 24.00 -12.56
CA ALA A 2 -3.12 23.49 -11.22
C ALA A 2 -1.66 23.05 -11.13
N ASP A 3 -1.07 23.10 -9.94
CA ASP A 3 0.34 22.75 -9.70
C ASP A 3 0.56 21.27 -9.33
N ILE A 4 -0.51 20.55 -8.94
CA ILE A 4 -0.51 19.14 -8.55
C ILE A 4 -1.84 18.51 -9.00
N ILE A 5 -1.81 17.23 -9.36
CA ILE A 5 -3.01 16.42 -9.61
C ILE A 5 -3.09 15.32 -8.55
N LEU A 6 -4.15 15.30 -7.76
CA LEU A 6 -4.50 14.17 -6.91
C LEU A 6 -5.62 13.38 -7.60
N ALA A 7 -5.30 12.18 -8.08
CA ALA A 7 -6.19 11.41 -8.93
C ALA A 7 -6.80 10.22 -8.16
N ARG A 8 -8.12 10.08 -8.28
CA ARG A 8 -8.85 8.86 -7.91
C ARG A 8 -9.39 8.23 -9.18
N VAL A 9 -8.97 7.01 -9.45
CA VAL A 9 -9.26 6.26 -10.68
C VAL A 9 -9.61 4.81 -10.33
N PHE A 10 -10.08 4.04 -11.30
CA PHE A 10 -10.24 2.59 -11.16
C PHE A 10 -8.92 1.89 -11.53
N GLY A 11 -8.58 1.89 -12.82
CA GLY A 11 -7.35 1.29 -13.34
C GLY A 11 -6.08 2.04 -12.92
N HIS A 12 -5.07 1.28 -12.48
CA HIS A 12 -3.77 1.86 -12.13
C HIS A 12 -2.98 2.33 -13.37
N ASP A 13 -3.21 1.69 -14.51
CA ASP A 13 -2.70 2.07 -15.83
C ASP A 13 -3.08 3.50 -16.22
N PHE A 14 -4.31 3.93 -15.92
CA PHE A 14 -4.72 5.32 -16.15
C PHE A 14 -3.91 6.32 -15.31
N LEU A 15 -3.53 5.93 -14.09
CA LEU A 15 -2.69 6.75 -13.22
C LEU A 15 -1.27 6.85 -13.77
N GLU A 16 -0.72 5.76 -14.31
CA GLU A 16 0.59 5.73 -14.97
C GLU A 16 0.60 6.61 -16.22
N ILE A 17 -0.40 6.45 -17.11
CA ILE A 17 -0.55 7.29 -18.31
C ILE A 17 -0.70 8.78 -17.92
N LEU A 18 -1.51 9.08 -16.90
CA LEU A 18 -1.68 10.44 -16.42
C LEU A 18 -0.36 11.02 -15.88
N ALA A 19 0.43 10.22 -15.17
CA ALA A 19 1.73 10.64 -14.65
C ALA A 19 2.76 10.88 -15.77
N ASP A 20 2.75 10.09 -16.82
CA ASP A 20 3.65 10.22 -17.97
C ASP A 20 3.35 11.47 -18.82
N GLU A 21 2.07 11.80 -18.99
CA GLU A 21 1.62 12.91 -19.83
C GLU A 21 1.51 14.25 -19.06
N ALA A 22 1.35 14.22 -17.73
CA ALA A 22 1.21 15.42 -16.93
C ALA A 22 2.54 16.18 -16.79
N LYS A 23 2.48 17.51 -16.94
CA LYS A 23 3.62 18.41 -16.67
C LYS A 23 3.77 18.77 -15.19
N VAL A 24 2.93 18.20 -14.32
CA VAL A 24 2.86 18.46 -12.89
C VAL A 24 2.79 17.12 -12.15
N PRO A 25 3.23 17.05 -10.87
CA PRO A 25 3.19 15.82 -10.10
C PRO A 25 1.78 15.23 -10.01
N VAL A 26 1.68 13.92 -10.21
CA VAL A 26 0.46 13.14 -10.04
C VAL A 26 0.58 12.28 -8.79
N ILE A 27 -0.39 12.41 -7.90
CA ILE A 27 -0.48 11.65 -6.66
C ILE A 27 -1.64 10.67 -6.79
N ASN A 28 -1.38 9.39 -6.55
CA ASN A 28 -2.42 8.38 -6.43
C ASN A 28 -3.24 8.63 -5.16
N GLY A 29 -4.42 9.23 -5.34
CA GLY A 29 -5.44 9.35 -4.31
C GLY A 29 -6.05 8.00 -3.98
N LEU A 30 -6.46 7.22 -4.99
CA LEU A 30 -6.93 5.84 -4.89
C LEU A 30 -6.98 5.20 -6.30
N SER A 31 -6.54 3.95 -6.41
CA SER A 31 -6.86 3.04 -7.51
C SER A 31 -7.39 1.70 -6.98
N ASP A 32 -7.92 0.84 -7.85
CA ASP A 32 -8.33 -0.51 -7.49
C ASP A 32 -7.14 -1.38 -7.04
N LEU A 33 -5.90 -0.96 -7.37
CA LEU A 33 -4.68 -1.64 -6.99
C LEU A 33 -4.08 -1.11 -5.67
N LEU A 34 -4.05 0.22 -5.48
CA LEU A 34 -3.34 0.88 -4.38
C LEU A 34 -4.04 2.14 -3.86
N HIS A 35 -3.92 2.39 -2.57
CA HIS A 35 -4.37 3.60 -1.87
C HIS A 35 -3.29 4.07 -0.88
N PRO A 36 -2.16 4.61 -1.38
CA PRO A 36 -0.98 4.88 -0.54
C PRO A 36 -1.21 5.98 0.51
N LEU A 37 -2.08 6.96 0.22
CA LEU A 37 -2.36 8.05 1.16
C LEU A 37 -3.07 7.60 2.44
N GLN A 38 -3.97 6.60 2.34
CA GLN A 38 -4.61 6.02 3.53
C GLN A 38 -3.55 5.41 4.45
N ILE A 39 -2.61 4.67 3.89
CA ILE A 39 -1.56 3.98 4.68
C ILE A 39 -0.58 4.96 5.31
N LEU A 40 -0.28 6.08 4.65
CA LEU A 40 0.48 7.17 5.28
C LEU A 40 -0.26 7.71 6.52
N ALA A 41 -1.58 7.91 6.43
CA ALA A 41 -2.39 8.33 7.56
C ALA A 41 -2.42 7.26 8.66
N ASP A 42 -2.56 5.99 8.32
CA ASP A 42 -2.58 4.88 9.28
C ASP A 42 -1.26 4.81 10.08
N PHE A 43 -0.11 4.92 9.41
CA PHE A 43 1.18 4.96 10.10
C PHE A 43 1.38 6.22 10.94
N MET A 44 0.88 7.38 10.49
CA MET A 44 0.85 8.59 11.31
C MET A 44 0.03 8.35 12.59
N THR A 45 -1.16 7.73 12.48
CA THR A 45 -1.99 7.39 13.63
C THR A 45 -1.30 6.40 14.57
N LEU A 46 -0.59 5.38 14.06
CA LEU A 46 0.21 4.48 14.88
C LEU A 46 1.31 5.23 15.63
N GLN A 47 2.03 6.12 14.94
CA GLN A 47 3.07 6.95 15.55
C GLN A 47 2.51 7.87 16.65
N GLU A 48 1.35 8.48 16.45
CA GLU A 48 0.69 9.35 17.44
C GLU A 48 0.25 8.60 18.69
N ASN A 49 -0.25 7.37 18.52
CA ASN A 49 -0.79 6.58 19.64
C ASN A 49 0.26 5.76 20.39
N PHE A 50 1.27 5.22 19.67
CA PHE A 50 2.30 4.36 20.26
C PHE A 50 3.63 5.08 20.50
N GLY A 51 3.88 6.21 19.83
CA GLY A 51 5.17 6.92 19.86
C GLY A 51 6.27 6.26 19.03
N TYR A 52 6.00 5.09 18.44
CA TYR A 52 6.90 4.35 17.57
C TYR A 52 6.10 3.50 16.59
N ILE A 53 6.69 3.24 15.41
CA ILE A 53 6.14 2.32 14.41
C ILE A 53 6.97 1.02 14.33
N ARG A 54 8.29 1.11 14.44
CA ARG A 54 9.18 -0.06 14.33
C ARG A 54 8.95 -1.01 15.51
N GLY A 55 8.70 -2.29 15.21
CA GLY A 55 8.41 -3.32 16.21
C GLY A 55 6.92 -3.48 16.54
N VAL A 56 6.05 -2.60 16.01
CA VAL A 56 4.60 -2.86 16.01
C VAL A 56 4.31 -4.07 15.11
N LYS A 57 3.34 -4.89 15.53
CA LYS A 57 2.80 -5.99 14.74
C LYS A 57 1.38 -5.63 14.31
N ILE A 58 1.13 -5.69 13.01
CA ILE A 58 -0.18 -5.41 12.42
C ILE A 58 -0.81 -6.73 11.95
N ALA A 59 -2.10 -6.89 12.19
CA ALA A 59 -2.90 -7.98 11.66
C ALA A 59 -3.95 -7.39 10.71
N TRP A 60 -3.94 -7.84 9.46
CA TRP A 60 -4.99 -7.59 8.47
C TRP A 60 -5.92 -8.79 8.40
N ILE A 61 -7.22 -8.56 8.50
CA ILE A 61 -8.25 -9.61 8.45
C ILE A 61 -9.31 -9.18 7.45
N GLY A 62 -9.57 -10.02 6.45
CA GLY A 62 -10.58 -9.77 5.43
C GLY A 62 -10.04 -9.89 4.02
N ASP A 63 -10.45 -8.98 3.14
CA ASP A 63 -10.11 -8.99 1.72
C ASP A 63 -8.72 -8.41 1.44
N GLY A 64 -7.94 -9.06 0.58
CA GLY A 64 -6.64 -8.62 0.07
C GLY A 64 -6.77 -7.50 -0.96
N ASN A 65 -7.43 -6.40 -0.60
CA ASN A 65 -7.74 -5.29 -1.49
C ASN A 65 -6.60 -4.24 -1.59
N ASN A 66 -6.88 -3.11 -2.26
CA ASN A 66 -5.95 -1.99 -2.42
C ASN A 66 -5.37 -1.41 -1.13
N ILE A 67 -6.12 -1.42 -0.02
CA ILE A 67 -5.62 -1.02 1.29
C ILE A 67 -4.61 -2.05 1.78
N CYS A 68 -4.97 -3.34 1.74
CA CYS A 68 -4.08 -4.44 2.13
C CYS A 68 -2.76 -4.36 1.35
N HIS A 69 -2.83 -4.22 0.03
CA HIS A 69 -1.67 -4.05 -0.85
C HIS A 69 -0.77 -2.89 -0.43
N SER A 70 -1.37 -1.73 -0.18
CA SER A 70 -0.62 -0.53 0.20
C SER A 70 0.01 -0.69 1.58
N LEU A 71 -0.70 -1.34 2.51
CA LEU A 71 -0.22 -1.65 3.85
C LEU A 71 0.98 -2.60 3.78
N MET A 72 0.95 -3.61 2.90
CA MET A 72 2.08 -4.53 2.67
C MET A 72 3.33 -3.77 2.25
N TYR A 73 3.21 -2.83 1.29
CA TYR A 73 4.33 -1.99 0.89
C TYR A 73 4.84 -1.09 2.03
N GLY A 74 3.92 -0.47 2.77
CA GLY A 74 4.29 0.40 3.89
C GLY A 74 4.99 -0.37 5.00
N CYS A 75 4.48 -1.53 5.38
CA CYS A 75 5.08 -2.41 6.38
C CYS A 75 6.48 -2.89 5.95
N ALA A 76 6.63 -3.32 4.69
CA ALA A 76 7.92 -3.75 4.15
C ALA A 76 8.96 -2.63 4.18
N LYS A 77 8.58 -1.39 3.81
CA LYS A 77 9.48 -0.22 3.80
C LYS A 77 9.85 0.27 5.20
N LEU A 78 8.94 0.16 6.16
CA LEU A 78 9.13 0.68 7.52
C LEU A 78 9.69 -0.37 8.51
N GLY A 79 9.81 -1.63 8.09
CA GLY A 79 10.25 -2.73 8.95
C GLY A 79 9.22 -3.09 10.02
N VAL A 80 7.94 -3.07 9.64
CA VAL A 80 6.80 -3.43 10.49
C VAL A 80 6.36 -4.85 10.12
N ASP A 81 6.10 -5.68 11.12
CA ASP A 81 5.61 -7.03 10.88
C ASP A 81 4.11 -7.00 10.59
N LEU A 82 3.72 -7.55 9.44
CA LEU A 82 2.33 -7.67 9.00
C LEU A 82 1.96 -9.15 8.87
N ASN A 83 0.82 -9.52 9.45
CA ASN A 83 0.18 -10.82 9.22
C ASN A 83 -1.14 -10.57 8.48
N VAL A 84 -1.36 -11.29 7.39
CA VAL A 84 -2.56 -11.16 6.56
C VAL A 84 -3.34 -12.45 6.62
N ALA A 85 -4.60 -12.37 7.05
CA ALA A 85 -5.54 -13.48 7.06
C ALA A 85 -6.72 -13.15 6.14
N THR A 86 -6.83 -13.87 5.03
CA THR A 86 -7.90 -13.70 4.05
C THR A 86 -8.71 -14.99 3.86
N PRO A 87 -10.00 -14.90 3.50
CA PRO A 87 -10.72 -16.05 2.95
C PRO A 87 -10.03 -16.58 1.69
N ALA A 88 -10.27 -17.85 1.37
CA ALA A 88 -9.80 -18.43 0.12
C ALA A 88 -10.38 -17.67 -1.08
N SER A 89 -9.56 -17.39 -2.10
CA SER A 89 -9.87 -16.57 -3.28
C SER A 89 -9.97 -15.06 -3.04
N TYR A 90 -9.66 -14.58 -1.83
CA TYR A 90 -9.59 -13.15 -1.49
C TYR A 90 -8.17 -12.76 -1.05
N GLU A 91 -7.16 -13.53 -1.46
CA GLU A 91 -5.77 -13.26 -1.16
C GLU A 91 -5.29 -11.97 -1.85
N PRO A 92 -4.30 -11.26 -1.27
CA PRO A 92 -3.68 -10.13 -1.93
C PRO A 92 -3.07 -10.54 -3.27
N ASN A 93 -3.01 -9.59 -4.20
CA ASN A 93 -2.39 -9.76 -5.50
C ASN A 93 -0.98 -10.36 -5.35
N HIS A 94 -0.74 -11.48 -6.03
CA HIS A 94 0.49 -12.25 -5.89
C HIS A 94 1.76 -11.43 -6.22
N ALA A 95 1.71 -10.58 -7.25
CA ALA A 95 2.85 -9.76 -7.63
C ALA A 95 3.21 -8.74 -6.53
N ILE A 96 2.19 -8.16 -5.88
CA ILE A 96 2.39 -7.25 -4.75
C ILE A 96 2.97 -8.00 -3.55
N THR A 97 2.47 -9.21 -3.28
CA THR A 97 3.02 -10.07 -2.21
C THR A 97 4.50 -10.37 -2.42
N VAL A 98 4.89 -10.76 -3.63
CA VAL A 98 6.29 -11.04 -3.99
C VAL A 98 7.15 -9.79 -3.83
N GLU A 99 6.71 -8.65 -4.35
CA GLU A 99 7.48 -7.41 -4.30
C GLU A 99 7.62 -6.88 -2.87
N ALA A 100 6.56 -6.94 -2.06
CA ALA A 100 6.60 -6.55 -0.65
C ALA A 100 7.57 -7.43 0.15
N MET A 101 7.57 -8.75 -0.07
CA MET A 101 8.51 -9.68 0.56
C MET A 101 9.96 -9.38 0.19
N LYS A 102 10.21 -9.09 -1.09
CA LYS A 102 11.52 -8.68 -1.59
C LYS A 102 12.00 -7.39 -0.92
N ILE A 103 11.14 -6.37 -0.81
CA ILE A 103 11.46 -5.12 -0.10
C ILE A 103 11.80 -5.39 1.37
N ALA A 104 11.06 -6.29 2.02
CA ALA A 104 11.29 -6.66 3.41
C ALA A 104 12.56 -7.52 3.64
N GLY A 105 13.24 -7.97 2.57
CA GLY A 105 14.36 -8.89 2.66
C GLY A 105 13.97 -10.29 3.17
N LYS A 106 12.69 -10.67 3.05
CA LYS A 106 12.17 -11.98 3.45
C LYS A 106 11.97 -12.87 2.21
N VAL A 107 12.28 -14.16 2.33
CA VAL A 107 11.98 -15.16 1.30
C VAL A 107 10.57 -15.69 1.56
N MET A 108 9.75 -15.87 0.52
CA MET A 108 8.44 -16.51 0.68
C MET A 108 8.61 -17.93 1.22
N SER A 109 8.05 -18.21 2.39
CA SER A 109 7.88 -19.57 2.92
C SER A 109 6.43 -19.99 2.74
N TYR A 110 6.22 -21.14 2.09
CA TYR A 110 4.91 -21.81 1.98
C TYR A 110 4.52 -22.46 3.31
#